data_AF-A0A7W1CH22-F1
#
_entry.id   AF-A0A7W1CH22-F1
#
_cell.length_a   1.000
_cell.length_b   1.000
_cell.length_c   1.000
_cell.angle_alpha   90.00
_cell.angle_beta   90.00
_cell.angle_gamma   90.00
#
_symmetry.space_group_name_H-M   'P 1'
#
loop_
_entity.id
_entity.type
_entity.pdbx_description
1 polymer ?
#
loop_
_entity_poly.entity_id
_entity_poly.type
_entity_poly.pdbx_seq_one_letter_code
_entity_poly.pdbx_strand_id
1 'polypeptide(L)'
;MINALMMITGLNLGDYNVLCPEGNFNSKITMEQPNNELNQAFPYIEFDQEKAASYLSTLPRINDAIDLRQFTELQGGGTHNIYRLNENSRFLLKVMKKTIGNDLETLEKDLAELTGKYELLYQVFDVTRCLVERRFIEQVYVSEQLASKKTIVSVVQFDDCFQSKEKFGYNISGVESNEIDINENLSKYHSMNLGLLSSEHSTEKFDLEDFLVFEDSFRSIFKMLDEDESLREAMKDFLVRFKIFYKKTDLLMDIRGKDNVLFYKDVSGWKYKIGSVIKHETGDATRKMLQEISTNPSAVNDSFQNWTLIFYVPSWARALNATAKKLEMDKIVENINLSMKDSQNLAKIHNVLPSSHRAPYYAANGRFEEALEFFDESEKTSSSHNSWIRDFLGTEYWGWIKNEDINQTETNRIATFLGLLVDPKNEFSPDRCDIIRPAIEGLLSLLQDFGSIDPNMKEASESMLQRLGK
;
A
#
# COMPACT_ATOMS: atom_id res chain seq x y z
N MET A 1 21.29 -7.36 3.88
CA MET A 1 20.55 -6.82 5.05
C MET A 1 19.70 -5.60 4.66
N ILE A 2 19.21 -5.58 3.42
CA ILE A 2 18.34 -4.59 2.78
C ILE A 2 17.43 -5.46 1.92
N ASN A 3 16.16 -5.67 2.30
CA ASN A 3 15.12 -6.33 1.46
C ASN A 3 13.73 -6.38 2.15
N ALA A 4 13.39 -5.40 3.00
CA ALA A 4 12.05 -5.33 3.62
C ALA A 4 11.28 -4.03 3.34
N LEU A 5 11.94 -2.97 2.86
CA LEU A 5 11.33 -1.69 2.50
C LEU A 5 10.69 -1.78 1.11
N MET A 6 9.36 -1.79 1.01
CA MET A 6 8.64 -1.48 -0.24
C MET A 6 7.16 -1.17 0.06
N MET A 7 6.74 0.06 -0.30
CA MET A 7 5.39 0.52 -0.71
C MET A 7 4.43 1.10 0.34
N ILE A 8 4.49 2.43 0.55
CA ILE A 8 3.37 3.28 1.01
C ILE A 8 3.24 4.51 0.11
N THR A 9 2.62 4.35 -1.04
CA THR A 9 1.80 5.38 -1.71
C THR A 9 0.85 4.60 -2.60
N GLY A 10 -0.43 4.95 -2.63
CA GLY A 10 -1.44 4.19 -3.35
C GLY A 10 -1.28 4.13 -4.89
N LEU A 11 -0.11 4.43 -5.44
CA LEU A 11 0.25 4.34 -6.85
C LEU A 11 1.16 3.13 -7.07
N ASN A 12 0.74 2.27 -7.99
CA ASN A 12 1.44 1.07 -8.43
C ASN A 12 2.66 1.50 -9.26
N LEU A 13 3.87 1.24 -8.77
CA LEU A 13 5.11 1.36 -9.54
C LEU A 13 5.59 -0.08 -9.76
N GLY A 14 5.63 -0.47 -11.03
CA GLY A 14 5.50 -1.84 -11.50
C GLY A 14 6.50 -2.88 -11.01
N ASP A 15 6.07 -4.13 -11.16
CA ASP A 15 6.91 -5.31 -11.24
C ASP A 15 7.91 -5.14 -12.39
N TYR A 16 9.18 -4.95 -12.07
CA TYR A 16 10.24 -5.13 -13.05
C TYR A 16 10.38 -6.62 -13.34
N ASN A 17 9.91 -7.02 -14.52
CA ASN A 17 10.32 -8.25 -15.17
C ASN A 17 11.85 -8.30 -15.22
N VAL A 18 12.47 -9.13 -14.39
CA VAL A 18 13.82 -9.62 -14.66
C VAL A 18 13.71 -10.57 -15.84
N LEU A 19 13.91 -10.01 -17.04
CA LEU A 19 14.23 -10.77 -18.23
C LEU A 19 15.49 -11.57 -17.93
N CYS A 20 15.36 -12.89 -17.84
CA CYS A 20 16.50 -13.81 -17.88
C CYS A 20 17.12 -13.75 -19.28
N PRO A 21 18.41 -13.39 -19.44
CA PRO A 21 19.16 -13.76 -20.63
C PRO A 21 19.77 -15.14 -20.39
N GLU A 22 19.48 -16.07 -21.28
CA GLU A 22 20.25 -17.31 -21.42
C GLU A 22 21.74 -16.97 -21.60
N GLY A 23 22.60 -17.54 -20.75
CA GLY A 23 24.04 -17.28 -20.82
C GLY A 23 24.84 -18.18 -19.89
N ASN A 24 25.35 -19.28 -20.45
CA ASN A 24 26.31 -20.20 -19.84
C ASN A 24 27.44 -19.48 -19.09
N PHE A 25 27.56 -19.73 -17.78
CA PHE A 25 28.85 -19.64 -17.08
C PHE A 25 29.05 -20.84 -16.15
N ASN A 26 29.83 -21.80 -16.66
CA ASN A 26 30.56 -22.76 -15.85
C ASN A 26 31.55 -21.99 -14.96
N SER A 27 31.34 -21.97 -13.66
CA SER A 27 32.46 -21.95 -12.72
C SER A 27 32.08 -22.66 -11.41
N LYS A 28 32.82 -23.72 -11.14
CA LYS A 28 32.84 -24.41 -9.85
C LYS A 28 33.32 -23.42 -8.79
N ILE A 29 32.49 -23.12 -7.79
CA ILE A 29 32.95 -22.68 -6.49
C ILE A 29 32.44 -23.68 -5.46
N THR A 30 33.40 -24.25 -4.75
CA THR A 30 33.29 -25.32 -3.76
C THR A 30 32.48 -24.91 -2.55
N MET A 31 31.74 -25.90 -2.03
CA MET A 31 30.98 -25.88 -0.79
C MET A 31 31.82 -25.40 0.41
N GLU A 32 31.30 -24.40 1.12
CA GLU A 32 31.38 -24.35 2.58
C GLU A 32 29.95 -24.29 3.11
N GLN A 33 29.58 -25.29 3.91
CA GLN A 33 28.28 -25.42 4.55
C GLN A 33 28.13 -24.34 5.65
N PRO A 34 27.05 -23.54 5.66
CA PRO A 34 26.63 -22.86 6.87
C PRO A 34 25.80 -23.83 7.72
N ASN A 35 26.18 -23.91 9.00
CA ASN A 35 25.65 -24.79 10.03
C ASN A 35 24.11 -24.96 10.03
N ASN A 36 23.71 -26.23 10.05
CA ASN A 36 22.35 -26.76 10.22
C ASN A 36 21.84 -26.64 11.68
N GLU A 37 21.90 -25.46 12.29
CA GLU A 37 21.33 -25.25 13.63
C GLU A 37 20.56 -23.94 13.68
N LEU A 38 19.30 -23.95 13.22
CA LEU A 38 18.20 -23.05 13.62
C LEU A 38 16.91 -23.46 12.90
N ASN A 39 16.45 -24.69 13.15
CA ASN A 39 15.07 -25.12 12.88
C ASN A 39 14.53 -25.79 14.15
N GLN A 40 14.49 -25.05 15.25
CA GLN A 40 13.64 -25.41 16.38
C GLN A 40 12.31 -24.69 16.18
N ALA A 41 11.27 -25.47 15.90
CA ALA A 41 9.90 -24.99 16.01
C ALA A 41 9.67 -24.53 17.46
N PHE A 42 9.67 -23.21 17.67
CA PHE A 42 9.35 -22.65 18.98
C PHE A 42 7.86 -22.92 19.27
N PRO A 43 7.50 -23.40 20.47
CA PRO A 43 6.11 -23.46 20.87
C PRO A 43 5.52 -22.05 20.81
N TYR A 44 4.32 -21.92 20.26
CA TYR A 44 3.54 -20.68 20.33
C TYR A 44 3.43 -20.25 21.80
N ILE A 45 4.21 -19.25 22.19
CA ILE A 45 4.04 -18.59 23.49
C ILE A 45 2.89 -17.62 23.30
N GLU A 46 1.77 -17.89 23.96
CA GLU A 46 0.60 -17.02 23.94
C GLU A 46 1.02 -15.60 24.33
N PHE A 47 0.96 -14.65 23.39
CA PHE A 47 1.22 -13.24 23.66
C PHE A 47 -0.01 -12.62 24.30
N ASP A 48 0.01 -12.54 25.63
CA ASP A 48 -1.09 -12.08 26.48
C ASP A 48 -0.90 -10.63 26.95
N GLN A 49 -1.94 -10.09 27.59
CA GLN A 49 -1.96 -8.71 28.09
C GLN A 49 -0.88 -8.46 29.16
N GLU A 50 -0.55 -9.46 29.98
CA GLU A 50 0.42 -9.34 31.07
C GLU A 50 1.85 -9.22 30.55
N LYS A 51 2.23 -10.02 29.55
CA LYS A 51 3.54 -9.92 28.89
C LYS A 51 3.72 -8.58 28.21
N ALA A 52 2.67 -8.08 27.55
CA ALA A 52 2.70 -6.76 26.93
C ALA A 52 2.85 -5.64 27.98
N ALA A 53 2.10 -5.71 29.07
CA ALA A 53 2.21 -4.74 30.17
C ALA A 53 3.58 -4.78 30.85
N SER A 54 4.13 -5.98 31.06
CA SER A 54 5.48 -6.18 31.59
C SER A 54 6.51 -5.55 30.67
N TYR A 55 6.42 -5.76 29.35
CA TYR A 55 7.30 -5.09 28.38
C TYR A 55 7.19 -3.56 28.48
N LEU A 56 5.98 -2.98 28.52
CA LEU A 56 5.78 -1.53 28.67
C LEU A 56 6.42 -0.96 29.93
N SER A 57 6.45 -1.72 31.02
CA SER A 57 7.09 -1.30 32.28
C SER A 57 8.62 -1.21 32.20
N THR A 58 9.24 -1.89 31.21
CA THR A 58 10.70 -1.89 30.99
C THR A 58 11.17 -0.80 30.03
N LEU A 59 10.25 -0.11 29.35
CA LEU A 59 10.59 0.89 28.35
C LEU A 59 11.23 2.12 28.99
N PRO A 60 12.17 2.80 28.29
CA PRO A 60 12.77 4.03 28.79
C PRO A 60 11.71 5.11 28.97
N ARG A 61 11.78 5.84 30.09
CA ARG A 61 10.81 6.90 30.44
C ARG A 61 11.50 8.24 30.76
N ILE A 62 10.82 9.33 30.40
CA ILE A 62 11.13 10.70 30.81
C ILE A 62 9.86 11.32 31.41
N ASN A 63 9.92 11.76 32.67
CA ASN A 63 8.77 12.29 33.41
C ASN A 63 7.54 11.36 33.31
N ASP A 64 7.73 10.07 33.60
CA ASP A 64 6.72 9.00 33.52
C ASP A 64 6.17 8.68 32.12
N ALA A 65 6.55 9.42 31.07
CA ALA A 65 6.18 9.14 29.68
C ALA A 65 7.23 8.26 28.98
N ILE A 66 6.80 7.35 28.11
CA ILE A 66 7.69 6.54 27.26
C ILE A 66 8.50 7.49 26.36
N ASP A 67 9.83 7.42 26.46
CA ASP A 67 10.73 8.28 25.68
C ASP A 67 10.97 7.69 24.29
N LEU A 68 10.13 8.10 23.32
CA LEU A 68 10.20 7.61 21.94
C LEU A 68 11.53 7.98 21.23
N ARG A 69 12.31 8.93 21.76
CA ARG A 69 13.63 9.31 21.20
C ARG A 69 14.68 8.22 21.38
N GLN A 70 14.44 7.26 22.28
CA GLN A 70 15.30 6.11 22.49
C GLN A 70 15.01 4.97 21.50
N PHE A 71 14.03 5.13 20.62
CA PHE A 71 13.61 4.12 19.66
C PHE A 71 14.05 4.52 18.26
N THR A 72 14.30 3.51 17.43
CA THR A 72 14.28 3.66 15.98
C THR A 72 12.83 3.64 15.53
N GLU A 73 12.37 4.72 14.91
CA GLU A 73 11.08 4.70 14.22
C GLU A 73 11.22 3.81 12.97
N LEU A 74 10.44 2.72 12.95
CA LEU A 74 10.23 1.91 11.77
C LEU A 74 9.08 2.54 10.99
N GLN A 75 9.22 2.62 9.67
CA GLN A 75 8.25 3.23 8.75
C GLN A 75 6.79 3.01 9.21
N GLY A 76 6.10 4.11 9.51
CA GLY A 76 4.71 4.12 9.97
C GLY A 76 3.71 4.29 8.82
N GLY A 77 2.49 3.83 9.02
CA GLY A 77 1.38 4.11 8.11
C GLY A 77 0.78 5.51 8.29
N GLY A 78 -0.23 5.84 7.48
CA GLY A 78 -0.99 7.10 7.63
C GLY A 78 -1.67 7.25 9.00
N THR A 79 -1.92 6.15 9.71
CA THR A 79 -2.67 6.15 10.99
C THR A 79 -1.80 5.96 12.24
N HIS A 80 -0.54 5.57 12.09
CA HIS A 80 0.32 5.20 13.23
C HIS A 80 1.80 5.27 12.88
N ASN A 81 2.65 5.45 13.90
CA ASN A 81 4.09 5.25 13.81
C ASN A 81 4.46 3.92 14.49
N ILE A 82 5.47 3.23 13.96
CA ILE A 82 5.99 1.98 14.55
C ILE A 82 7.37 2.29 15.11
N TYR A 83 7.66 1.80 16.30
CA TYR A 83 8.93 2.04 16.98
C TYR A 83 9.53 0.73 17.44
N ARG A 84 10.85 0.64 17.30
CA ARG A 84 11.65 -0.49 17.77
C ARG A 84 12.75 0.03 18.69
N LEU A 85 12.82 -0.52 19.90
CA LEU A 85 13.78 -0.05 20.90
C LEU A 85 15.24 -0.35 20.48
N ASN A 86 15.48 -1.52 19.91
CA ASN A 86 16.77 -1.92 19.33
C ASN A 86 16.59 -3.12 18.40
N GLU A 87 17.63 -3.46 17.64
CA GLU A 87 17.63 -4.56 16.67
C GLU A 87 17.36 -5.96 17.25
N ASN A 88 17.48 -6.13 18.56
CA ASN A 88 17.21 -7.39 19.26
C ASN A 88 15.84 -7.40 19.94
N SER A 89 15.09 -6.29 19.90
CA SER A 89 13.75 -6.22 20.48
C SER A 89 12.82 -7.18 19.75
N ARG A 90 12.16 -8.05 20.52
CA ARG A 90 11.10 -8.97 20.07
C ARG A 90 9.73 -8.29 19.98
N PHE A 91 9.60 -7.09 20.52
CA PHE A 91 8.37 -6.32 20.51
C PHE A 91 8.55 -5.00 19.77
N LEU A 92 7.50 -4.61 19.07
CA LEU A 92 7.33 -3.34 18.42
C LEU A 92 6.28 -2.53 19.18
N LEU A 93 6.50 -1.22 19.21
CA LEU A 93 5.58 -0.27 19.80
C LEU A 93 4.89 0.50 18.68
N LYS A 94 3.58 0.41 18.57
CA LYS A 94 2.80 1.11 17.56
C LYS A 94 2.00 2.22 18.23
N VAL A 95 2.25 3.46 17.85
CA VAL A 95 1.63 4.67 18.43
C VAL A 95 0.63 5.25 17.44
N MET A 96 -0.63 5.39 17.86
CA MET A 96 -1.73 5.81 16.98
C MET A 96 -1.77 7.34 16.82
N LYS A 97 -1.52 7.86 15.62
CA LYS A 97 -1.42 9.31 15.34
C LYS A 97 -2.66 10.09 15.77
N LYS A 98 -3.84 9.58 15.43
CA LYS A 98 -5.15 10.25 15.66
C LYS A 98 -5.48 10.41 17.16
N THR A 99 -4.88 9.62 18.03
CA THR A 99 -5.22 9.62 19.46
C THR A 99 -4.22 10.39 20.32
N ILE A 100 -3.15 10.92 19.71
CA ILE A 100 -2.14 11.70 20.43
C ILE A 100 -2.75 12.99 20.97
N GLY A 101 -2.71 13.13 22.30
CA GLY A 101 -3.18 14.33 22.99
C GLY A 101 -4.68 14.38 23.25
N ASN A 102 -5.43 13.32 22.92
CA ASN A 102 -6.84 13.21 23.28
C ASN A 102 -7.01 13.11 24.81
N ASP A 103 -8.18 13.51 25.29
CA ASP A 103 -8.56 13.35 26.69
C ASP A 103 -8.80 11.86 27.03
N LEU A 104 -8.80 11.55 28.33
CA LEU A 104 -8.87 10.16 28.80
C LEU A 104 -10.19 9.48 28.42
N GLU A 105 -11.32 10.19 28.47
CA GLU A 105 -12.63 9.63 28.17
C GLU A 105 -12.72 9.22 26.69
N THR A 106 -12.25 10.10 25.79
CA THR A 106 -12.14 9.79 24.36
C THR A 106 -11.21 8.59 24.13
N LEU A 107 -10.06 8.54 24.79
CA LEU A 107 -9.09 7.44 24.66
C LEU A 107 -9.65 6.10 25.14
N GLU A 108 -10.38 6.08 26.26
CA GLU A 108 -11.00 4.86 26.79
C GLU A 108 -12.08 4.33 25.85
N LYS A 109 -12.90 5.22 25.28
CA LYS A 109 -13.90 4.87 24.28
C LYS A 109 -13.26 4.31 23.00
N ASP A 110 -12.28 5.00 22.46
CA ASP A 110 -11.56 4.59 21.24
C ASP A 110 -10.84 3.24 21.47
N LEU A 111 -10.23 3.05 22.64
CA LEU A 111 -9.57 1.80 23.02
C LEU A 111 -10.58 0.65 23.11
N ALA A 112 -11.72 0.85 23.75
CA ALA A 112 -12.76 -0.17 23.88
C ALA A 112 -13.33 -0.58 22.50
N GLU A 113 -13.63 0.39 21.64
CA GLU A 113 -14.13 0.13 20.28
C GLU A 113 -13.09 -0.65 19.46
N LEU A 114 -11.83 -0.20 19.47
CA LEU A 114 -10.75 -0.84 18.72
C LEU A 114 -10.47 -2.25 19.24
N THR A 115 -10.49 -2.44 20.56
CA THR A 115 -10.28 -3.75 21.20
C THR A 115 -11.38 -4.73 20.79
N GLY A 116 -12.65 -4.33 20.89
CA GLY A 116 -13.78 -5.19 20.49
C GLY A 116 -13.72 -5.62 19.02
N LYS A 117 -13.35 -4.70 18.12
CA LYS A 117 -13.19 -5.01 16.68
C LYS A 117 -12.09 -6.05 16.43
N TYR A 118 -10.93 -5.92 17.08
CA TYR A 118 -9.83 -6.86 16.90
C TYR A 118 -10.04 -8.18 17.63
N GLU A 119 -10.71 -8.21 18.78
CA GLU A 119 -11.08 -9.46 19.45
C GLU A 119 -11.99 -10.32 18.57
N LEU A 120 -12.97 -9.69 17.90
CA LEU A 120 -13.80 -10.38 16.93
C LEU A 120 -12.99 -10.86 15.71
N LEU A 121 -12.03 -10.05 15.23
CA LEU A 121 -11.10 -10.47 14.17
C LEU A 121 -10.32 -11.72 14.58
N TYR A 122 -9.73 -11.73 15.79
CA TYR A 122 -8.99 -12.87 16.33
C TYR A 122 -9.89 -14.09 16.52
N GLN A 123 -11.13 -13.90 16.94
CA GLN A 123 -12.10 -15.00 17.07
C GLN A 123 -12.43 -15.63 15.71
N VAL A 124 -12.61 -14.82 14.67
CA VAL A 124 -12.99 -15.31 13.33
C VAL A 124 -11.80 -15.89 12.58
N PHE A 125 -10.64 -15.25 12.67
CA PHE A 125 -9.44 -15.67 11.93
C PHE A 125 -8.54 -16.62 12.71
N ASP A 126 -8.76 -16.83 14.01
CA ASP A 126 -7.83 -17.49 14.93
C ASP A 126 -6.55 -16.66 15.19
N VAL A 127 -6.10 -16.65 16.45
CA VAL A 127 -4.94 -15.85 16.90
C VAL A 127 -3.65 -16.22 16.18
N THR A 128 -3.50 -17.48 15.73
CA THR A 128 -2.29 -17.93 15.03
C THR A 128 -2.12 -17.30 13.64
N ARG A 129 -3.23 -16.85 13.04
CA ARG A 129 -3.27 -16.18 11.73
C ARG A 129 -3.28 -14.67 11.83
N CYS A 130 -3.25 -14.09 13.03
CA CYS A 130 -3.27 -12.65 13.23
C CYS A 130 -1.99 -12.18 13.90
N LEU A 131 -1.57 -10.95 13.59
CA LEU A 131 -0.67 -10.21 14.46
C LEU A 131 -1.48 -9.72 15.66
N VAL A 132 -1.28 -10.38 16.79
CA VAL A 132 -1.96 -10.04 18.03
C VAL A 132 -1.34 -8.77 18.62
N GLU A 133 -2.09 -7.68 18.55
CA GLU A 133 -1.74 -6.42 19.22
C GLU A 133 -2.41 -6.34 20.61
N ARG A 134 -1.65 -5.92 21.63
CA ARG A 134 -2.15 -5.58 22.97
C ARG A 134 -2.10 -4.08 23.16
N ARG A 135 -3.22 -3.48 23.58
CA ARG A 135 -3.43 -2.03 23.50
C ARG A 135 -3.57 -1.41 24.88
N PHE A 136 -2.96 -0.25 25.06
CA PHE A 136 -2.87 0.46 26.32
C PHE A 136 -3.01 1.97 26.11
N ILE A 137 -3.55 2.67 27.10
CA ILE A 137 -3.44 4.13 27.17
C ILE A 137 -2.14 4.42 27.92
N GLU A 138 -1.19 5.02 27.21
CA GLU A 138 0.11 5.38 27.79
C GLU A 138 0.40 6.86 27.56
N GLN A 139 1.32 7.38 28.36
CA GLN A 139 1.91 8.68 28.11
C GLN A 139 3.19 8.49 27.30
N VAL A 140 3.33 9.21 26.18
CA VAL A 140 4.50 9.16 25.29
C VAL A 140 5.10 10.55 25.15
N TYR A 141 6.43 10.64 25.08
CA TYR A 141 7.12 11.88 24.78
C TYR A 141 7.32 12.00 23.27
N VAL A 142 6.60 12.93 22.64
CA VAL A 142 6.64 13.14 21.18
C VAL A 142 7.71 14.18 20.88
N SER A 143 8.77 13.75 20.19
CA SER A 143 9.97 14.56 19.90
C SER A 143 9.66 15.87 19.18
N GLU A 144 8.79 15.83 18.17
CA GLU A 144 8.39 17.00 17.36
C GLU A 144 7.71 18.10 18.20
N GLN A 145 6.99 17.71 19.25
CA GLN A 145 6.21 18.63 20.09
C GLN A 145 6.91 18.96 21.41
N LEU A 146 8.05 18.31 21.70
CA LEU A 146 8.82 18.44 22.94
C LEU A 146 7.98 18.27 24.21
N ALA A 147 6.91 17.46 24.15
CA ALA A 147 5.93 17.33 25.21
C ALA A 147 5.42 15.89 25.39
N SER A 148 5.03 15.56 26.62
CA SER A 148 4.35 14.31 26.96
C SER A 148 2.86 14.39 26.60
N LYS A 149 2.35 13.40 25.86
CA LYS A 149 0.96 13.30 25.44
C LYS A 149 0.41 11.92 25.77
N LYS A 150 -0.87 11.84 26.16
CA LYS A 150 -1.58 10.55 26.25
C LYS A 150 -1.98 10.09 24.85
N THR A 151 -1.93 8.79 24.62
CA THR A 151 -2.31 8.17 23.35
C THR A 151 -2.59 6.68 23.54
N ILE A 152 -3.18 6.05 22.52
CA ILE A 152 -3.27 4.60 22.46
C ILE A 152 -1.98 4.04 21.86
N VAL A 153 -1.38 3.11 22.59
CA VAL A 153 -0.18 2.39 22.19
C VAL A 153 -0.49 0.90 22.08
N SER A 154 -0.14 0.31 20.95
CA SER A 154 -0.17 -1.14 20.72
C SER A 154 1.22 -1.72 20.93
N VAL A 155 1.33 -2.80 21.69
CA VAL A 155 2.52 -3.68 21.71
C VAL A 155 2.23 -4.85 20.78
N VAL A 156 3.17 -5.11 19.87
CA VAL A 156 3.07 -6.19 18.89
C VAL A 156 4.34 -7.03 18.96
N GLN A 157 4.20 -8.35 19.02
CA GLN A 157 5.36 -9.23 18.92
C GLN A 157 5.78 -9.34 17.45
N PHE A 158 7.09 -9.21 17.18
CA PHE A 158 7.64 -9.45 15.85
C PHE A 158 7.42 -10.92 15.47
N ASP A 159 6.95 -11.14 14.25
CA ASP A 159 6.68 -12.48 13.69
C ASP A 159 7.67 -12.76 12.55
N ASP A 160 8.32 -13.90 12.59
CA ASP A 160 9.36 -14.25 11.62
C ASP A 160 8.79 -14.51 10.21
N CYS A 161 7.47 -14.65 10.07
CA CYS A 161 6.84 -14.77 8.75
C CYS A 161 7.14 -13.58 7.83
N PHE A 162 7.39 -12.39 8.38
CA PHE A 162 7.81 -11.21 7.62
C PHE A 162 9.21 -11.35 7.00
N GLN A 163 10.00 -12.31 7.46
CA GLN A 163 11.31 -12.63 6.90
C GLN A 163 11.27 -13.71 5.82
N SER A 164 10.09 -14.29 5.53
CA SER A 164 9.97 -15.29 4.46
C SER A 164 10.46 -14.73 3.13
N LYS A 165 11.15 -15.60 2.36
CA LYS A 165 11.65 -15.29 1.02
C LYS A 165 10.55 -15.38 -0.02
N GLU A 166 9.60 -16.29 0.19
CA GLU A 166 8.45 -16.51 -0.68
C GLU A 166 7.21 -15.97 0.01
N LYS A 167 6.81 -14.76 -0.36
CA LYS A 167 5.65 -14.07 0.21
C LYS A 167 5.07 -13.06 -0.77
N PHE A 168 3.79 -12.78 -0.62
CA PHE A 168 3.10 -11.73 -1.35
C PHE A 168 1.94 -11.17 -0.52
N GLY A 169 1.41 -10.03 -0.95
CA GLY A 169 0.12 -9.49 -0.51
C GLY A 169 -0.66 -9.04 -1.74
N TYR A 170 -1.91 -8.64 -1.57
CA TYR A 170 -2.66 -8.10 -2.71
C TYR A 170 -2.18 -6.71 -3.08
N ASN A 171 -1.61 -6.57 -4.28
CA ASN A 171 -1.29 -5.26 -4.84
C ASN A 171 -2.47 -4.80 -5.70
N ILE A 172 -3.35 -4.00 -5.10
CA ILE A 172 -4.63 -3.58 -5.70
C ILE A 172 -4.54 -2.11 -6.12
N SER A 173 -4.96 -1.82 -7.35
CA SER A 173 -5.00 -0.48 -7.91
C SER A 173 -6.29 0.29 -7.56
N GLY A 174 -6.22 1.62 -7.64
CA GLY A 174 -7.39 2.49 -7.61
C GLY A 174 -7.98 2.64 -9.01
N VAL A 175 -8.61 1.59 -9.55
CA VAL A 175 -9.10 1.53 -10.94
C VAL A 175 -9.88 2.78 -11.34
N GLU A 176 -10.81 3.23 -10.49
CA GLU A 176 -11.66 4.40 -10.73
C GLU A 176 -10.89 5.72 -10.94
N SER A 177 -9.62 5.78 -10.53
CA SER A 177 -8.78 6.96 -10.72
C SER A 177 -8.05 6.97 -12.07
N ASN A 178 -7.93 5.84 -12.76
CA ASN A 178 -7.27 5.76 -14.07
C ASN A 178 -8.28 5.88 -15.21
N GLU A 179 -8.51 7.12 -15.67
CA GLU A 179 -9.47 7.38 -16.75
C GLU A 179 -9.06 6.79 -18.10
N ILE A 180 -7.77 6.63 -18.37
CA ILE A 180 -7.25 6.13 -19.64
C ILE A 180 -7.65 4.66 -19.78
N ASP A 181 -7.28 3.82 -18.81
CA ASP A 181 -7.60 2.39 -18.81
C ASP A 181 -9.11 2.16 -18.90
N ILE A 182 -9.89 2.92 -18.12
CA ILE A 182 -11.36 2.81 -18.12
C ILE A 182 -11.92 3.16 -19.50
N ASN A 183 -11.50 4.26 -20.11
CA ASN A 183 -12.04 4.69 -21.39
C ASN A 183 -11.66 3.73 -22.52
N GLU A 184 -10.43 3.21 -22.53
CA GLU A 184 -9.96 2.24 -23.53
C GLU A 184 -10.61 0.87 -23.35
N ASN A 185 -11.00 0.50 -22.12
CA ASN A 185 -11.54 -0.81 -21.77
C ASN A 185 -12.95 -0.74 -21.15
N LEU A 186 -13.77 0.24 -21.54
CA LEU A 186 -15.05 0.54 -20.89
C LEU A 186 -16.00 -0.68 -20.82
N SER A 187 -16.05 -1.47 -21.89
CA SER A 187 -16.86 -2.70 -21.91
C SER A 187 -16.39 -3.73 -20.87
N LYS A 188 -15.07 -3.90 -20.72
CA LYS A 188 -14.48 -4.81 -19.73
C LYS A 188 -14.67 -4.29 -18.33
N TYR A 189 -14.57 -2.97 -18.12
CA TYR A 189 -14.85 -2.33 -16.85
C TYR A 189 -16.29 -2.61 -16.37
N HIS A 190 -17.28 -2.46 -17.26
CA HIS A 190 -18.67 -2.78 -16.96
C HIS A 190 -18.88 -4.27 -16.69
N SER A 191 -18.35 -5.14 -17.56
CA SER A 191 -18.37 -6.61 -17.38
C SER A 191 -17.81 -7.02 -16.01
N MET A 192 -16.65 -6.47 -15.64
CA MET A 192 -15.99 -6.69 -14.35
C MET A 192 -16.86 -6.25 -13.17
N ASN A 193 -17.40 -5.03 -13.19
CA ASN A 193 -18.22 -4.53 -12.09
C ASN A 193 -19.51 -5.34 -11.92
N LEU A 194 -20.19 -5.70 -13.01
CA LEU A 194 -21.39 -6.52 -12.95
C LEU A 194 -21.04 -7.94 -12.46
N GLY A 195 -20.00 -8.54 -13.04
CA GLY A 195 -19.53 -9.88 -12.71
C GLY A 195 -19.07 -10.03 -11.26
N LEU A 196 -18.35 -9.04 -10.72
CA LEU A 196 -17.72 -9.13 -9.40
C LEU A 196 -18.49 -8.42 -8.30
N LEU A 197 -19.19 -7.31 -8.57
CA LEU A 197 -19.82 -6.50 -7.51
C LEU A 197 -21.35 -6.52 -7.54
N SER A 198 -22.01 -6.83 -8.67
CA SER A 198 -23.47 -6.89 -8.72
C SER A 198 -24.04 -8.18 -8.13
N SER A 199 -25.19 -8.09 -7.47
CA SER A 199 -25.99 -9.23 -7.01
C SER A 199 -26.97 -9.72 -8.09
N GLU A 200 -27.25 -8.87 -9.09
CA GLU A 200 -28.05 -9.27 -10.23
C GLU A 200 -27.29 -10.38 -10.97
N HIS A 201 -27.99 -11.48 -11.27
CA HIS A 201 -27.43 -12.54 -12.10
C HIS A 201 -27.23 -11.97 -13.49
N SER A 202 -26.05 -11.40 -13.72
CA SER A 202 -25.56 -11.08 -15.04
C SER A 202 -25.72 -12.33 -15.89
N THR A 203 -26.63 -12.29 -16.86
CA THR A 203 -26.74 -13.35 -17.88
C THR A 203 -25.50 -13.39 -18.77
N GLU A 204 -24.67 -12.34 -18.73
CA GLU A 204 -23.36 -12.30 -19.36
C GLU A 204 -22.32 -13.02 -18.47
N LYS A 205 -21.62 -13.96 -19.10
CA LYS A 205 -20.52 -14.71 -18.49
C LYS A 205 -19.33 -13.76 -18.31
N PHE A 206 -19.14 -13.23 -17.10
CA PHE A 206 -17.94 -12.49 -16.75
C PHE A 206 -16.68 -13.36 -16.87
N ASP A 207 -15.68 -12.85 -17.59
CA ASP A 207 -14.35 -13.44 -17.77
C ASP A 207 -13.35 -12.81 -16.80
N LEU A 208 -12.55 -13.63 -16.10
CA LEU A 208 -11.50 -13.12 -15.21
C LEU A 208 -10.44 -12.32 -15.95
N GLU A 209 -10.25 -12.53 -17.25
CA GLU A 209 -9.36 -11.72 -18.07
C GLU A 209 -9.77 -10.24 -18.13
N ASP A 210 -11.07 -9.93 -18.03
CA ASP A 210 -11.55 -8.54 -17.96
C ASP A 210 -11.06 -7.85 -16.69
N PHE A 211 -10.97 -8.57 -15.56
CA PHE A 211 -10.41 -8.05 -14.31
C PHE A 211 -8.89 -7.87 -14.40
N LEU A 212 -8.19 -8.81 -15.02
CA LEU A 212 -6.73 -8.79 -15.16
C LEU A 212 -6.23 -7.68 -16.11
N VAL A 213 -7.10 -7.05 -16.90
CA VAL A 213 -6.76 -5.83 -17.65
C VAL A 213 -6.51 -4.66 -16.71
N PHE A 214 -7.22 -4.58 -15.57
CA PHE A 214 -7.08 -3.50 -14.61
C PHE A 214 -6.18 -3.88 -13.42
N GLU A 215 -6.06 -5.16 -13.11
CA GLU A 215 -5.32 -5.69 -11.95
C GLU A 215 -4.31 -6.76 -12.38
N ASP A 216 -3.35 -6.38 -13.24
CA ASP A 216 -2.38 -7.31 -13.84
C ASP A 216 -1.54 -8.09 -12.81
N SER A 217 -1.28 -7.48 -11.64
CA SER A 217 -0.58 -8.12 -10.51
C SER A 217 -1.20 -9.46 -10.09
N PHE A 218 -2.51 -9.62 -10.29
CA PHE A 218 -3.23 -10.86 -9.97
C PHE A 218 -2.95 -12.00 -10.95
N ARG A 219 -2.35 -11.75 -12.13
CA ARG A 219 -1.96 -12.83 -13.07
C ARG A 219 -1.02 -13.81 -12.40
N SER A 220 0.01 -13.30 -11.72
CA SER A 220 0.99 -14.11 -11.00
C SER A 220 0.33 -14.91 -9.88
N ILE A 221 -0.57 -14.28 -9.12
CA ILE A 221 -1.33 -14.92 -8.04
C ILE A 221 -2.21 -16.03 -8.59
N PHE A 222 -2.97 -15.78 -9.66
CA PHE A 222 -3.86 -16.75 -10.27
C PHE A 222 -3.11 -17.95 -10.85
N LYS A 223 -1.93 -17.72 -11.44
CA LYS A 223 -1.04 -18.79 -11.86
C LYS A 223 -0.57 -19.63 -10.68
N MET A 224 -0.11 -19.01 -9.59
CA MET A 224 0.28 -19.74 -8.38
C MET A 224 -0.89 -20.56 -7.79
N LEU A 225 -2.12 -20.03 -7.86
CA LEU A 225 -3.33 -20.77 -7.44
C LEU A 225 -3.66 -21.94 -8.37
N ASP A 226 -3.22 -21.97 -9.62
CA ASP A 226 -3.38 -23.15 -10.48
C ASP A 226 -2.33 -24.22 -10.17
N GLU A 227 -1.16 -23.81 -9.69
CA GLU A 227 0.03 -24.67 -9.56
C GLU A 227 0.27 -25.20 -8.14
N ASP A 228 -0.12 -24.47 -7.08
CA ASP A 228 0.17 -24.80 -5.67
C ASP A 228 -1.10 -25.04 -4.85
N GLU A 229 -1.40 -26.31 -4.57
CA GLU A 229 -2.58 -26.72 -3.78
C GLU A 229 -2.56 -26.14 -2.36
N SER A 230 -1.38 -26.02 -1.73
CA SER A 230 -1.32 -25.46 -0.37
C SER A 230 -1.67 -23.97 -0.36
N LEU A 231 -1.35 -23.23 -1.43
CA LEU A 231 -1.80 -21.85 -1.58
C LEU A 231 -3.29 -21.76 -1.81
N ARG A 232 -3.87 -22.63 -2.65
CA ARG A 232 -5.32 -22.69 -2.87
C ARG A 232 -6.06 -22.86 -1.55
N GLU A 233 -5.63 -23.79 -0.71
CA GLU A 233 -6.27 -24.06 0.57
C GLU A 233 -6.08 -22.90 1.57
N ALA A 234 -4.89 -22.30 1.65
CA ALA A 234 -4.66 -21.11 2.47
C ALA A 234 -5.55 -19.92 2.03
N MET A 235 -5.71 -19.73 0.72
CA MET A 235 -6.53 -18.66 0.15
C MET A 235 -8.03 -18.92 0.39
N LYS A 236 -8.51 -20.16 0.22
CA LYS A 236 -9.89 -20.53 0.56
C LYS A 236 -10.20 -20.29 2.03
N ASP A 237 -9.32 -20.71 2.95
CA ASP A 237 -9.48 -20.47 4.40
C ASP A 237 -9.56 -18.98 4.71
N PHE A 238 -8.66 -18.17 4.13
CA PHE A 238 -8.69 -16.71 4.25
C PHE A 238 -10.04 -16.13 3.78
N LEU A 239 -10.49 -16.47 2.56
CA LEU A 239 -11.72 -15.92 1.98
C LEU A 239 -12.98 -16.34 2.76
N VAL A 240 -13.05 -17.59 3.24
CA VAL A 240 -14.16 -18.06 4.08
C VAL A 240 -14.22 -17.26 5.38
N ARG A 241 -13.09 -17.08 6.07
CA ARG A 241 -13.02 -16.33 7.32
C ARG A 241 -13.31 -14.86 7.11
N PHE A 242 -12.82 -14.27 6.01
CA PHE A 242 -13.17 -12.91 5.61
C PHE A 242 -14.69 -12.78 5.44
N LYS A 243 -15.32 -13.68 4.69
CA LYS A 243 -16.77 -13.66 4.46
C LYS A 243 -17.54 -13.72 5.78
N ILE A 244 -17.10 -14.56 6.73
CA ILE A 244 -17.71 -14.66 8.07
C ILE A 244 -17.52 -13.35 8.85
N PHE A 245 -16.31 -12.81 8.89
CA PHE A 245 -16.00 -11.56 9.59
C PHE A 245 -16.84 -10.41 9.04
N TYR A 246 -16.88 -10.29 7.71
CA TYR A 246 -17.64 -9.28 7.01
C TYR A 246 -19.14 -9.40 7.29
N LYS A 247 -19.73 -10.59 7.19
CA LYS A 247 -21.16 -10.80 7.49
C LYS A 247 -21.53 -10.46 8.94
N LYS A 248 -20.60 -10.60 9.88
CA LYS A 248 -20.82 -10.26 11.30
C LYS A 248 -20.70 -8.76 11.60
N THR A 249 -19.96 -8.01 10.80
CA THR A 249 -19.51 -6.65 11.17
C THR A 249 -19.84 -5.57 10.17
N ASP A 250 -20.11 -5.95 8.91
CA ASP A 250 -20.10 -5.07 7.74
C ASP A 250 -18.76 -4.34 7.51
N LEU A 251 -17.69 -4.64 8.27
CA LEU A 251 -16.38 -3.99 8.12
C LEU A 251 -15.59 -4.61 6.98
N LEU A 252 -15.13 -3.76 6.06
CA LEU A 252 -14.18 -4.16 5.03
C LEU A 252 -12.77 -3.98 5.56
N MET A 253 -12.06 -5.09 5.69
CA MET A 253 -10.64 -5.07 6.02
C MET A 253 -9.86 -4.42 4.87
N ASP A 254 -8.94 -3.54 5.20
CA ASP A 254 -7.91 -3.09 4.27
C ASP A 254 -7.00 -4.29 3.97
N ILE A 255 -7.13 -4.87 2.77
CA ILE A 255 -6.37 -6.05 2.34
C ILE A 255 -5.19 -5.70 1.44
N ARG A 256 -4.99 -4.40 1.15
CA ARG A 256 -3.97 -3.96 0.20
C ARG A 256 -2.59 -4.04 0.85
N GLY A 257 -1.66 -4.68 0.16
CA GLY A 257 -0.25 -4.74 0.54
C GLY A 257 0.07 -5.83 1.57
N LYS A 258 1.37 -6.13 1.65
CA LYS A 258 1.96 -7.18 2.48
C LYS A 258 1.88 -6.89 4.00
N ASP A 259 1.69 -5.63 4.37
CA ASP A 259 1.61 -5.21 5.79
C ASP A 259 0.22 -5.45 6.39
N ASN A 260 -0.77 -5.62 5.53
CA ASN A 260 -2.16 -5.83 5.90
C ASN A 260 -2.53 -7.32 5.85
N VAL A 261 -2.33 -7.97 4.71
CA VAL A 261 -2.52 -9.43 4.58
C VAL A 261 -1.31 -10.01 3.87
N LEU A 262 -0.52 -10.79 4.61
CA LEU A 262 0.68 -11.43 4.11
C LEU A 262 0.39 -12.91 3.82
N PHE A 263 0.48 -13.33 2.57
CA PHE A 263 0.60 -14.74 2.22
C PHE A 263 2.09 -15.09 2.18
N TYR A 264 2.48 -16.18 2.83
CA TYR A 264 3.88 -16.59 2.89
C TYR A 264 3.99 -18.11 2.89
N LYS A 265 5.09 -18.62 2.34
CA LYS A 265 5.41 -20.04 2.35
C LYS A 265 6.39 -20.36 3.46
N ASP A 266 6.14 -21.45 4.19
CA ASP A 266 7.08 -22.06 5.13
C ASP A 266 7.25 -23.56 4.84
N VAL A 267 7.94 -24.29 5.72
CA VAL A 267 8.21 -25.73 5.58
C VAL A 267 6.94 -26.59 5.49
N SER A 268 5.80 -26.09 5.94
CA SER A 268 4.50 -26.77 5.89
C SER A 268 3.61 -26.32 4.73
N GLY A 269 4.08 -25.41 3.88
CA GLY A 269 3.36 -24.88 2.73
C GLY A 269 2.94 -23.42 2.90
N TRP A 270 1.99 -22.98 2.08
CA TRP A 270 1.48 -21.62 2.16
C TRP A 270 0.57 -21.38 3.36
N LYS A 271 0.71 -20.19 3.94
CA LYS A 271 -0.06 -19.66 5.05
C LYS A 271 -0.36 -18.20 4.82
N TYR A 272 -1.13 -17.60 5.72
CA TYR A 272 -1.31 -16.16 5.75
C TYR A 272 -1.24 -15.58 7.18
N LYS A 273 -0.96 -14.28 7.25
CA LYS A 273 -0.95 -13.49 8.47
C LYS A 273 -1.73 -12.18 8.24
N ILE A 274 -2.69 -11.91 9.12
CA ILE A 274 -3.49 -10.69 9.16
C ILE A 274 -2.80 -9.67 10.05
N GLY A 275 -2.41 -8.53 9.49
CA GLY A 275 -1.83 -7.39 10.18
C GLY A 275 -2.87 -6.34 10.59
N SER A 276 -2.54 -5.07 10.38
CA SER A 276 -3.35 -3.92 10.81
C SER A 276 -4.44 -3.52 9.82
N VAL A 277 -5.37 -4.44 9.62
CA VAL A 277 -6.40 -4.39 8.56
C VAL A 277 -7.67 -3.62 8.93
N ILE A 278 -7.94 -3.39 10.22
CA ILE A 278 -9.18 -2.74 10.65
C ILE A 278 -9.03 -1.22 10.57
N LYS A 279 -9.94 -0.61 9.82
CA LYS A 279 -10.07 0.82 9.61
C LYS A 279 -11.54 1.23 9.91
N HIS A 280 -12.20 1.97 9.02
CA HIS A 280 -13.57 2.49 9.23
C HIS A 280 -14.53 2.21 8.08
N GLU A 281 -14.07 1.55 7.01
CA GLU A 281 -14.84 1.29 5.81
C GLU A 281 -15.83 0.16 6.04
N THR A 282 -17.08 0.37 5.61
CA THR A 282 -18.13 -0.64 5.68
C THR A 282 -18.83 -0.82 4.33
N GLY A 283 -19.47 -1.97 4.13
CA GLY A 283 -20.32 -2.19 2.95
C GLY A 283 -21.44 -1.17 2.85
N ASP A 284 -22.11 -0.90 3.97
CA ASP A 284 -23.21 0.06 4.05
C ASP A 284 -22.78 1.50 3.73
N ALA A 285 -21.64 1.94 4.26
CA ALA A 285 -21.09 3.27 3.96
C ALA A 285 -20.72 3.38 2.47
N THR A 286 -20.13 2.32 1.91
CA THR A 286 -19.77 2.26 0.48
C THR A 286 -21.01 2.38 -0.40
N ARG A 287 -22.07 1.62 -0.12
CA ARG A 287 -23.34 1.70 -0.86
C ARG A 287 -23.96 3.09 -0.83
N LYS A 288 -23.97 3.74 0.34
CA LYS A 288 -24.47 5.12 0.47
C LYS A 288 -23.65 6.09 -0.36
N MET A 289 -22.32 5.95 -0.35
CA MET A 289 -21.44 6.80 -1.14
C MET A 289 -21.63 6.58 -2.64
N LEU A 290 -21.83 5.33 -3.09
CA LEU A 290 -22.15 5.01 -4.48
C LEU A 290 -23.47 5.64 -4.96
N GLN A 291 -24.47 5.69 -4.08
CA GLN A 291 -25.72 6.40 -4.36
C GLN A 291 -25.51 7.92 -4.41
N GLU A 292 -24.73 8.47 -3.47
CA GLU A 292 -24.45 9.91 -3.40
C GLU A 292 -23.75 10.42 -4.66
N ILE A 293 -22.72 9.69 -5.17
CA ILE A 293 -22.01 10.11 -6.38
C ILE A 293 -22.91 10.11 -7.63
N SER A 294 -24.07 9.46 -7.60
CA SER A 294 -25.02 9.49 -8.71
C SER A 294 -25.73 10.84 -8.86
N THR A 295 -25.79 11.63 -7.79
CA THR A 295 -26.43 12.96 -7.75
C THR A 295 -25.43 14.09 -7.45
N ASN A 296 -24.37 13.80 -6.71
CA ASN A 296 -23.34 14.73 -6.31
C ASN A 296 -21.94 14.07 -6.40
N PRO A 297 -21.38 13.91 -7.61
CA PRO A 297 -20.08 13.26 -7.79
C PRO A 297 -18.96 13.91 -6.97
N SER A 298 -18.99 15.24 -6.80
CA SER A 298 -17.97 16.00 -6.06
C SER A 298 -17.88 15.65 -4.58
N ALA A 299 -18.91 15.03 -3.99
CA ALA A 299 -18.90 14.59 -2.59
C ALA A 299 -17.76 13.62 -2.26
N VAL A 300 -17.18 12.96 -3.29
CA VAL A 300 -16.01 12.10 -3.12
C VAL A 300 -14.79 12.86 -2.56
N ASN A 301 -14.70 14.17 -2.82
CA ASN A 301 -13.59 15.02 -2.41
C ASN A 301 -13.78 15.65 -1.02
N ASP A 302 -14.96 15.49 -0.39
CA ASP A 302 -15.26 16.13 0.89
C ASP A 302 -14.43 15.57 2.05
N SER A 303 -13.97 14.32 1.94
CA SER A 303 -13.11 13.69 2.92
C SER A 303 -12.29 12.53 2.36
N PHE A 304 -11.16 12.22 3.00
CA PHE A 304 -10.37 11.03 2.71
C PHE A 304 -11.16 9.72 2.87
N GLN A 305 -12.15 9.71 3.76
CA GLN A 305 -13.04 8.57 3.94
C GLN A 305 -13.91 8.36 2.69
N ASN A 306 -14.54 9.42 2.18
CA ASN A 306 -15.35 9.35 0.96
C ASN A 306 -14.51 8.89 -0.23
N TRP A 307 -13.28 9.40 -0.33
CA TRP A 307 -12.31 8.95 -1.32
C TRP A 307 -12.07 7.44 -1.23
N THR A 308 -11.78 6.93 -0.02
CA THR A 308 -11.50 5.51 0.21
C THR A 308 -12.70 4.63 -0.17
N LEU A 309 -13.92 5.04 0.18
CA LEU A 309 -15.16 4.33 -0.13
C LEU A 309 -15.43 4.21 -1.64
N ILE A 310 -14.89 5.10 -2.46
CA ILE A 310 -15.11 5.08 -3.92
C ILE A 310 -13.93 4.49 -4.69
N PHE A 311 -12.70 4.84 -4.32
CA PHE A 311 -11.51 4.47 -5.11
C PHE A 311 -10.81 3.20 -4.64
N TYR A 312 -10.98 2.79 -3.37
CA TYR A 312 -10.27 1.64 -2.83
C TYR A 312 -11.21 0.48 -2.49
N VAL A 313 -12.32 0.78 -1.83
CA VAL A 313 -13.23 -0.28 -1.38
C VAL A 313 -13.83 -1.11 -2.53
N PRO A 314 -14.30 -0.53 -3.66
CA PRO A 314 -14.75 -1.32 -4.80
C PRO A 314 -13.64 -2.22 -5.36
N SER A 315 -12.40 -1.73 -5.44
CA SER A 315 -11.26 -2.54 -5.87
C SER A 315 -10.95 -3.69 -4.92
N TRP A 316 -11.01 -3.47 -3.59
CA TRP A 316 -10.85 -4.54 -2.60
C TRP A 316 -11.91 -5.63 -2.76
N ALA A 317 -13.17 -5.23 -2.91
CA ALA A 317 -14.27 -6.16 -3.12
C ALA A 317 -14.13 -6.94 -4.44
N ARG A 318 -13.70 -6.28 -5.52
CA ARG A 318 -13.38 -6.94 -6.80
C ARG A 318 -12.27 -7.96 -6.64
N ALA A 319 -11.16 -7.60 -6.00
CA ALA A 319 -10.03 -8.51 -5.76
C ALA A 319 -10.45 -9.78 -4.98
N LEU A 320 -11.22 -9.61 -3.90
CA LEU A 320 -11.74 -10.74 -3.12
C LEU A 320 -12.67 -11.62 -3.95
N ASN A 321 -13.61 -11.03 -4.67
CA ASN A 321 -14.60 -11.77 -5.46
C ASN A 321 -13.97 -12.41 -6.71
N ALA A 322 -12.95 -11.79 -7.32
CA ALA A 322 -12.20 -12.35 -8.43
C ALA A 322 -11.38 -13.57 -7.98
N THR A 323 -10.72 -13.46 -6.83
CA THR A 323 -9.98 -14.58 -6.23
C THR A 323 -10.91 -15.72 -5.84
N ALA A 324 -12.07 -15.41 -5.25
CA ALA A 324 -13.10 -16.40 -4.96
C ALA A 324 -13.59 -17.11 -6.24
N LYS A 325 -13.89 -16.35 -7.30
CA LYS A 325 -14.28 -16.92 -8.59
C LYS A 325 -13.18 -17.82 -9.19
N LYS A 326 -11.90 -17.41 -9.10
CA LYS A 326 -10.75 -18.23 -9.53
C LYS A 326 -10.68 -19.57 -8.79
N LEU A 327 -11.10 -19.58 -7.53
CA LEU A 327 -11.17 -20.75 -6.67
C LEU A 327 -12.53 -21.48 -6.69
N GLU A 328 -13.42 -21.10 -7.62
CA GLU A 328 -14.76 -21.67 -7.76
C GLU A 328 -15.64 -21.52 -6.50
N MET A 329 -15.46 -20.42 -5.78
CA MET A 329 -16.22 -20.04 -4.59
C MET A 329 -17.27 -18.97 -4.89
N ASP A 330 -18.30 -18.90 -4.04
CA ASP A 330 -19.25 -17.78 -4.03
C ASP A 330 -18.55 -16.45 -3.72
N LYS A 331 -19.19 -15.34 -4.12
CA LYS A 331 -18.74 -13.98 -3.78
C LYS A 331 -18.53 -13.83 -2.27
N ILE A 332 -17.48 -13.10 -1.91
CA ILE A 332 -17.08 -12.81 -0.53
C ILE A 332 -17.78 -11.57 -0.03
N VAL A 333 -17.82 -10.53 -0.87
CA VAL A 333 -18.49 -9.25 -0.62
C VAL A 333 -19.72 -9.16 -1.53
N GLU A 334 -20.91 -9.35 -0.96
CA GLU A 334 -22.18 -9.50 -1.70
C GLU A 334 -23.04 -8.23 -1.69
N ASN A 335 -22.86 -7.37 -0.68
CA ASN A 335 -23.75 -6.23 -0.39
C ASN A 335 -23.18 -4.87 -0.84
N ILE A 336 -22.15 -4.79 -1.68
CA ILE A 336 -21.81 -3.51 -2.35
C ILE A 336 -22.71 -3.28 -3.58
N ASN A 337 -23.24 -4.36 -4.16
CA ASN A 337 -24.27 -4.43 -5.21
C ASN A 337 -24.40 -3.17 -6.10
N LEU A 338 -23.60 -3.13 -7.16
CA LEU A 338 -23.70 -2.08 -8.18
C LEU A 338 -24.81 -2.37 -9.19
N SER A 339 -25.64 -1.38 -9.46
CA SER A 339 -26.47 -1.35 -10.67
C SER A 339 -25.62 -0.95 -11.89
N MET A 340 -26.14 -1.18 -13.10
CA MET A 340 -25.51 -0.67 -14.33
C MET A 340 -25.31 0.85 -14.29
N LYS A 341 -26.27 1.59 -13.72
CA LYS A 341 -26.17 3.05 -13.55
C LYS A 341 -25.01 3.42 -12.62
N ASP A 342 -24.84 2.71 -11.51
CA ASP A 342 -23.74 2.96 -10.57
C ASP A 342 -22.38 2.69 -11.24
N SER A 343 -22.28 1.61 -12.01
CA SER A 343 -21.06 1.34 -12.80
C SER A 343 -20.77 2.44 -13.82
N GLN A 344 -21.77 3.03 -14.45
CA GLN A 344 -21.60 4.15 -15.38
C GLN A 344 -21.16 5.44 -14.67
N ASN A 345 -21.64 5.67 -13.46
CA ASN A 345 -21.23 6.82 -12.65
C ASN A 345 -19.79 6.65 -12.15
N LEU A 346 -19.43 5.46 -11.66
CA LEU A 346 -18.06 5.15 -11.24
C LEU A 346 -17.06 5.30 -12.39
N ALA A 347 -17.42 4.85 -13.61
CA ALA A 347 -16.57 5.03 -14.79
C ALA A 347 -16.23 6.49 -15.09
N LYS A 348 -16.96 7.46 -14.53
CA LYS A 348 -16.80 8.90 -14.76
C LYS A 348 -16.27 9.66 -13.55
N ILE A 349 -16.05 9.00 -12.40
CA ILE A 349 -15.70 9.70 -11.16
C ILE A 349 -14.32 10.38 -11.24
N HIS A 350 -13.44 9.90 -12.12
CA HIS A 350 -12.17 10.56 -12.43
C HIS A 350 -12.33 12.04 -12.85
N ASN A 351 -13.47 12.42 -13.43
CA ASN A 351 -13.72 13.79 -13.91
C ASN A 351 -13.84 14.83 -12.80
N VAL A 352 -14.11 14.39 -11.56
CA VAL A 352 -14.16 15.29 -10.41
C VAL A 352 -12.88 15.25 -9.58
N LEU A 353 -11.86 14.50 -10.03
CA LEU A 353 -10.60 14.45 -9.31
C LEU A 353 -9.82 15.76 -9.47
N PRO A 354 -9.20 16.27 -8.38
CA PRO A 354 -8.26 17.37 -8.49
C PRO A 354 -7.14 17.05 -9.48
N SER A 355 -6.64 18.04 -10.21
CA SER A 355 -5.56 17.87 -11.21
C SER A 355 -4.31 17.23 -10.61
N SER A 356 -4.04 17.50 -9.32
CA SER A 356 -2.96 16.85 -8.57
C SER A 356 -3.05 15.32 -8.54
N HIS A 357 -4.26 14.77 -8.54
CA HIS A 357 -4.49 13.34 -8.52
C HIS A 357 -4.58 12.75 -9.93
N ARG A 358 -4.86 13.56 -10.96
CA ARG A 358 -4.93 13.11 -12.35
C ARG A 358 -3.56 12.99 -13.00
N ALA A 359 -2.65 13.93 -12.73
CA ALA A 359 -1.31 13.97 -13.34
C ALA A 359 -0.55 12.62 -13.25
N PRO A 360 -0.51 11.92 -12.11
CA PRO A 360 0.15 10.61 -12.00
C PRO A 360 -0.37 9.56 -12.98
N TYR A 361 -1.69 9.47 -13.19
CA TYR A 361 -2.27 8.44 -14.07
C TYR A 361 -1.93 8.67 -15.53
N TYR A 362 -1.82 9.93 -15.97
CA TYR A 362 -1.35 10.24 -17.32
C TYR A 362 0.12 9.88 -17.51
N ALA A 363 0.97 10.20 -16.53
CA ALA A 363 2.39 9.85 -16.59
C ALA A 363 2.62 8.33 -16.61
N ALA A 364 1.90 7.57 -15.80
CA ALA A 364 1.98 6.10 -15.80
C ALA A 364 1.58 5.47 -17.14
N ASN A 365 0.82 6.19 -17.97
CA ASN A 365 0.42 5.78 -19.32
C ASN A 365 1.25 6.45 -20.43
N GLY A 366 2.39 7.06 -20.09
CA GLY A 366 3.27 7.71 -21.05
C GLY A 366 2.76 9.03 -21.63
N ARG A 367 1.63 9.56 -21.13
CA ARG A 367 1.01 10.83 -21.57
C ARG A 367 1.57 12.01 -20.78
N PHE A 368 2.87 12.24 -20.93
CA PHE A 368 3.65 13.16 -20.10
C PHE A 368 3.28 14.63 -20.32
N GLU A 369 2.89 15.04 -21.53
CA GLU A 369 2.42 16.38 -21.84
C GLU A 369 1.16 16.72 -21.03
N GLU A 370 0.15 15.86 -21.09
CA GLU A 370 -1.09 16.05 -20.34
C GLU A 370 -0.85 15.95 -18.82
N ALA A 371 0.07 15.09 -18.39
CA ALA A 371 0.47 15.02 -16.99
C ALA A 371 1.07 16.35 -16.49
N LEU A 372 1.90 17.01 -17.30
CA LEU A 372 2.46 18.33 -17.00
C LEU A 372 1.38 19.42 -16.97
N GLU A 373 0.40 19.38 -17.88
CA GLU A 373 -0.73 20.32 -17.88
C GLU A 373 -1.53 20.26 -16.56
N PHE A 374 -1.83 19.04 -16.09
CA PHE A 374 -2.52 18.85 -14.81
C PHE A 374 -1.65 19.25 -13.61
N PHE A 375 -0.34 18.98 -13.67
CA PHE A 375 0.58 19.41 -12.63
C PHE A 375 0.63 20.94 -12.53
N ASP A 376 0.75 21.64 -13.65
CA ASP A 376 0.78 23.11 -13.70
C ASP A 376 -0.53 23.74 -13.19
N GLU A 377 -1.67 23.13 -13.49
CA GLU A 377 -2.96 23.53 -12.92
C GLU A 377 -3.00 23.34 -11.39
N SER A 378 -2.46 22.23 -10.91
CA SER A 378 -2.39 21.95 -9.48
C SER A 378 -1.49 22.92 -8.71
N GLU A 379 -0.37 23.35 -9.31
CA GLU A 379 0.54 24.34 -8.71
C GLU A 379 -0.10 25.74 -8.63
N LYS A 380 -0.98 26.09 -9.56
CA LYS A 380 -1.72 27.38 -9.53
C LYS A 380 -2.74 27.42 -8.40
N THR A 381 -3.28 26.28 -7.99
CA THR A 381 -4.38 26.16 -7.03
C THR A 381 -3.91 25.81 -5.61
N SER A 382 -2.76 25.17 -5.47
CA SER A 382 -2.13 24.84 -4.18
C SER A 382 -0.62 25.05 -4.25
N SER A 383 -0.12 26.10 -3.61
CA SER A 383 1.29 26.50 -3.63
C SER A 383 2.17 25.74 -2.61
N SER A 384 1.59 24.85 -1.81
CA SER A 384 2.31 24.11 -0.77
C SER A 384 2.25 22.59 -0.99
N HIS A 385 3.40 22.02 -1.36
CA HIS A 385 3.77 20.59 -1.25
C HIS A 385 3.14 19.57 -2.22
N ASN A 386 3.30 19.79 -3.53
CA ASN A 386 3.17 18.73 -4.55
C ASN A 386 4.47 17.92 -4.76
N SER A 387 5.33 17.81 -3.74
CA SER A 387 6.63 17.10 -3.85
C SER A 387 6.45 15.65 -4.30
N TRP A 388 5.37 15.01 -3.85
CA TRP A 388 5.01 13.66 -4.27
C TRP A 388 4.62 13.56 -5.76
N ILE A 389 4.03 14.60 -6.35
CA ILE A 389 3.68 14.62 -7.79
C ILE A 389 4.95 14.81 -8.60
N ARG A 390 5.81 15.77 -8.22
CA ARG A 390 7.10 16.00 -8.88
C ARG A 390 7.96 14.73 -8.90
N ASP A 391 8.06 14.08 -7.74
CA ASP A 391 8.69 12.77 -7.57
C ASP A 391 8.11 11.75 -8.55
N PHE A 392 6.79 11.54 -8.51
CA PHE A 392 6.11 10.56 -9.34
C PHE A 392 6.33 10.83 -10.84
N LEU A 393 6.09 12.06 -11.30
CA LEU A 393 6.25 12.43 -12.70
C LEU A 393 7.68 12.21 -13.20
N GLY A 394 8.69 12.65 -12.44
CA GLY A 394 10.08 12.47 -12.84
C GLY A 394 10.55 11.02 -12.81
N THR A 395 10.09 10.23 -11.83
CA THR A 395 10.46 8.81 -11.71
C THR A 395 9.76 7.95 -12.77
N GLU A 396 8.50 8.22 -13.10
CA GLU A 396 7.80 7.57 -14.21
C GLU A 396 8.43 7.92 -15.56
N TYR A 397 8.76 9.20 -15.78
CA TYR A 397 9.43 9.62 -17.02
C TYR A 397 10.78 8.92 -17.19
N TRP A 398 11.58 8.81 -16.13
CA TRP A 398 12.81 8.00 -16.16
C TRP A 398 12.53 6.53 -16.49
N GLY A 399 11.50 5.95 -15.87
CA GLY A 399 11.08 4.57 -16.12
C GLY A 399 10.72 4.32 -17.58
N TRP A 400 10.06 5.28 -18.23
CA TRP A 400 9.70 5.24 -19.63
C TRP A 400 10.92 5.46 -20.54
N ILE A 401 11.61 6.60 -20.41
CA ILE A 401 12.62 7.04 -21.39
C ILE A 401 13.87 6.16 -21.43
N LYS A 402 14.23 5.49 -20.34
CA LYS A 402 15.41 4.60 -20.30
C LYS A 402 15.31 3.40 -21.26
N ASN A 403 14.11 3.11 -21.75
CA ASN A 403 13.84 2.00 -22.68
C ASN A 403 13.56 2.47 -24.12
N GLU A 404 13.60 3.77 -24.38
CA GLU A 404 13.24 4.37 -25.67
C GLU A 404 14.49 4.75 -26.50
N ASP A 405 14.34 4.78 -27.83
CA ASP A 405 15.36 5.33 -28.74
C ASP A 405 15.26 6.86 -28.76
N ILE A 406 16.12 7.52 -27.98
CA ILE A 406 16.03 8.96 -27.71
C ILE A 406 16.60 9.79 -28.87
N ASN A 407 15.85 10.82 -29.29
CA ASN A 407 16.31 11.83 -30.26
C ASN A 407 16.45 13.22 -29.61
N GLN A 408 17.06 14.17 -30.33
CA GLN A 408 17.39 15.48 -29.78
C GLN A 408 16.19 16.33 -29.32
N THR A 409 14.98 16.05 -29.80
CA THR A 409 13.73 16.70 -29.37
C THR A 409 13.38 16.38 -27.91
N GLU A 410 13.86 15.24 -27.39
CA GLU A 410 13.64 14.81 -26.00
C GLU A 410 14.49 15.59 -24.99
N THR A 411 15.56 16.27 -25.42
CA THR A 411 16.47 17.00 -24.51
C THR A 411 15.71 18.00 -23.61
N ASN A 412 14.71 18.70 -24.17
CA ASN A 412 13.89 19.65 -23.41
C ASN A 412 13.00 18.93 -22.40
N ARG A 413 12.40 17.78 -22.76
CA ARG A 413 11.55 16.99 -21.85
C ARG A 413 12.38 16.39 -20.72
N ILE A 414 13.55 15.85 -21.02
CA ILE A 414 14.51 15.36 -20.02
C ILE A 414 14.88 16.48 -19.03
N ALA A 415 15.17 17.69 -19.52
CA ALA A 415 15.45 18.84 -18.67
C ALA A 415 14.27 19.23 -17.78
N THR A 416 13.04 19.20 -18.31
CA THR A 416 11.81 19.47 -17.55
C THR A 416 11.63 18.47 -16.41
N PHE A 417 11.66 17.16 -16.69
CA PHE A 417 11.44 16.13 -15.67
C PHE A 417 12.57 16.02 -14.66
N LEU A 418 13.83 16.24 -15.09
CA LEU A 418 14.94 16.40 -14.15
C LEU A 418 14.70 17.62 -13.24
N GLY A 419 14.28 18.75 -13.82
CA GLY A 419 13.91 19.96 -13.09
C GLY A 419 12.85 19.74 -12.02
N LEU A 420 11.85 18.88 -12.30
CA LEU A 420 10.87 18.47 -11.30
C LEU A 420 11.49 17.71 -10.15
N LEU A 421 12.41 16.76 -10.40
CA LEU A 421 13.05 15.96 -9.36
C LEU A 421 14.02 16.78 -8.50
N VAL A 422 14.71 17.77 -9.09
CA VAL A 422 15.71 18.58 -8.38
C VAL A 422 15.15 19.89 -7.84
N ASP A 423 13.83 20.12 -7.96
CA ASP A 423 13.16 21.28 -7.40
C ASP A 423 13.49 21.39 -5.89
N PRO A 424 14.00 22.54 -5.41
CA PRO A 424 14.37 22.70 -4.01
C PRO A 424 13.20 22.55 -3.04
N LYS A 425 11.95 22.69 -3.52
CA LYS A 425 10.72 22.45 -2.75
C LYS A 425 10.46 20.97 -2.47
N ASN A 426 11.22 20.06 -3.10
CA ASN A 426 11.03 18.64 -2.87
C ASN A 426 11.48 18.22 -1.47
N GLU A 427 10.59 17.48 -0.83
CA GLU A 427 10.80 16.74 0.40
C GLU A 427 10.50 15.28 0.10
N PHE A 428 11.54 14.46 0.15
CA PHE A 428 11.43 13.04 -0.17
C PHE A 428 11.50 12.23 1.13
N SER A 429 10.66 11.20 1.22
CA SER A 429 10.84 10.22 2.29
C SER A 429 12.12 9.43 2.05
N PRO A 430 12.81 8.96 3.11
CA PRO A 430 14.00 8.13 2.97
C PRO A 430 13.81 6.94 2.01
N ASP A 431 12.62 6.32 2.04
CA ASP A 431 12.32 5.13 1.23
C ASP A 431 12.17 5.42 -0.27
N ARG A 432 11.91 6.68 -0.65
CA ARG A 432 11.83 7.09 -2.05
C ARG A 432 13.22 7.43 -2.62
N CYS A 433 14.23 7.63 -1.76
CA CYS A 433 15.58 7.99 -2.19
C CYS A 433 16.20 6.96 -3.14
N ASP A 434 15.94 5.67 -2.91
CA ASP A 434 16.44 4.57 -3.75
C ASP A 434 15.81 4.54 -5.15
N ILE A 435 14.65 5.18 -5.34
CA ILE A 435 13.97 5.29 -6.64
C ILE A 435 14.35 6.60 -7.34
N ILE A 436 14.38 7.69 -6.58
CA ILE A 436 14.63 9.04 -7.09
C ILE A 436 16.09 9.19 -7.52
N ARG A 437 17.04 8.66 -6.75
CA ARG A 437 18.47 8.82 -7.05
C ARG A 437 18.81 8.24 -8.44
N PRO A 438 18.47 6.98 -8.78
CA PRO A 438 18.69 6.47 -10.13
C PRO A 438 17.99 7.28 -11.22
N ALA A 439 16.82 7.87 -10.94
CA ALA A 439 16.12 8.72 -11.89
C ALA A 439 16.87 10.03 -12.16
N ILE A 440 17.35 10.71 -11.12
CA ILE A 440 18.17 11.92 -11.26
C ILE A 440 19.47 11.60 -12.00
N GLU A 441 20.20 10.55 -11.59
CA GLU A 441 21.45 10.14 -12.22
C GLU A 441 21.26 9.80 -13.70
N GLY A 442 20.20 9.03 -14.00
CA GLY A 442 19.85 8.63 -15.35
C GLY A 442 19.51 9.80 -16.26
N LEU A 443 18.57 10.66 -15.85
CA LEU A 443 18.17 11.83 -16.63
C LEU A 443 19.31 12.83 -16.81
N LEU A 444 20.15 13.02 -15.76
CA LEU A 444 21.33 13.88 -15.85
C LEU A 444 22.36 13.33 -16.84
N SER A 445 22.59 12.01 -16.86
CA SER A 445 23.47 11.37 -17.84
C SER A 445 22.97 11.57 -19.27
N LEU A 446 21.67 11.36 -19.51
CA LEU A 446 21.07 11.57 -20.83
C LEU A 446 21.25 13.01 -21.32
N LEU A 447 21.03 14.02 -20.48
CA LEU A 447 21.26 15.42 -20.87
C LEU A 447 22.73 15.70 -21.23
N GLN A 448 23.65 15.04 -20.55
CA GLN A 448 25.10 15.14 -20.78
C GLN A 448 25.48 14.59 -22.16
N ASP A 449 24.84 13.50 -22.56
CA ASP A 449 25.08 12.82 -23.84
C ASP A 449 24.48 13.60 -25.03
N PHE A 450 23.34 14.29 -24.83
CA PHE A 450 22.63 15.01 -25.89
C PHE A 450 22.99 16.50 -26.05
N GLY A 451 23.77 17.11 -25.14
CA GLY A 451 24.20 18.52 -25.26
C GLY A 451 24.90 19.12 -24.03
N SER A 452 25.12 20.45 -24.04
CA SER A 452 25.66 21.19 -22.88
C SER A 452 24.59 21.39 -21.82
N ILE A 453 24.66 20.64 -20.72
CA ILE A 453 23.78 20.81 -19.56
C ILE A 453 23.87 22.25 -19.02
N ASP A 454 22.72 22.85 -18.73
CA ASP A 454 22.65 24.11 -17.99
C ASP A 454 23.42 23.98 -16.66
N PRO A 455 24.41 24.84 -16.37
CA PRO A 455 25.21 24.74 -15.16
C PRO A 455 24.40 24.72 -13.86
N ASN A 456 23.27 25.45 -13.81
CA ASN A 456 22.39 25.48 -12.64
C ASN A 456 21.65 24.15 -12.47
N MET A 457 21.22 23.53 -13.57
CA MET A 457 20.59 22.21 -13.53
C MET A 457 21.56 21.14 -13.02
N LYS A 458 22.82 21.20 -13.46
CA LYS A 458 23.88 20.32 -12.97
C LYS A 458 24.12 20.51 -11.48
N GLU A 459 24.29 21.76 -11.02
CA GLU A 459 24.49 22.08 -9.60
C GLU A 459 23.29 21.65 -8.73
N ALA A 460 22.06 21.90 -9.20
CA ALA A 460 20.84 21.46 -8.51
C ALA A 460 20.77 19.94 -8.39
N SER A 461 21.15 19.21 -9.45
CA SER A 461 21.20 17.75 -9.45
C SER A 461 22.24 17.23 -8.46
N GLU A 462 23.46 17.76 -8.48
CA GLU A 462 24.53 17.38 -7.55
C GLU A 462 24.15 17.67 -6.08
N SER A 463 23.53 18.83 -5.83
CA SER A 463 23.01 19.19 -4.51
C SER A 463 21.92 18.23 -4.03
N MET A 464 20.97 17.87 -4.90
CA MET A 464 19.91 16.92 -4.57
C MET A 464 20.48 15.52 -4.31
N LEU A 465 21.40 15.04 -5.13
CA LEU A 465 22.07 13.75 -4.91
C LEU A 465 22.83 13.71 -3.59
N GLN A 466 23.48 14.81 -3.20
CA GLN A 466 24.13 14.93 -1.91
C GLN A 466 23.13 14.90 -0.74
N ARG A 467 21.94 15.50 -0.90
CA ARG A 467 20.85 15.41 0.08
C ARG A 467 20.32 13.99 0.21
N LEU A 468 20.16 13.28 -0.90
CA LEU A 468 19.68 11.89 -0.92
C LEU A 468 20.72 10.90 -0.37
N GLY A 469 22.01 11.26 -0.36
CA GLY A 469 23.14 10.44 0.12
C GLY A 469 23.43 10.53 1.62
N LYS A 470 22.76 11.45 2.33
CA LYS A 470 22.82 11.60 3.79
C LYS A 470 21.63 10.89 4.42
#